data_AF-A0A3B8P3E6-F1
#
_entry.id   AF-A0A3B8P3E6-F1
#
_cell.length_a   1.000
_cell.length_b   1.000
_cell.length_c   1.000
_cell.angle_alpha   90.00
_cell.angle_beta   90.00
_cell.angle_gamma   90.00
#
_symmetry.space_group_name_H-M   'P 1'
#
loop_
_entity.id
_entity.type
_entity.pdbx_description
1 polymer ?
#
loop_
_entity_poly.entity_id
_entity_poly.type
_entity_poly.pdbx_seq_one_letter_code
_entity_poly.pdbx_strand_id
1 'polypeptide(L)'
;MSLSVNASASALFVAAFALISDYSSLTEQVSKQPTEQVAEHSEEVVRLRSVISDLTKGWSELDEQYSRNVSRLATAISLDDERFRRNMQLLKATRQLEEALKETPIPAILAKEHNQFRRSVARVRSRMATMDMMYRQYFVKPDEFPTSLRSADLIELANHTTKRISQIA
;
A
#
# COMPACT_ATOMS: atom_id res chain seq x y z
N MET A 1 -15.20 -2.72 -16.43
CA MET A 1 -13.98 -1.90 -16.21
C MET A 1 -13.02 -2.45 -15.13
N SER A 2 -13.34 -3.52 -14.40
CA SER A 2 -12.47 -4.07 -13.33
C SER A 2 -11.38 -5.05 -13.80
N LEU A 3 -11.51 -5.64 -14.98
CA LEU A 3 -10.54 -6.62 -15.52
C LEU A 3 -9.21 -6.00 -15.98
N SER A 4 -9.24 -4.78 -16.53
CA SER A 4 -8.02 -4.12 -17.05
C SER A 4 -7.05 -3.73 -15.94
N VAL A 5 -7.56 -3.20 -14.83
CA VAL A 5 -6.73 -2.79 -13.67
C VAL A 5 -6.02 -4.00 -13.04
N ASN A 6 -6.68 -5.17 -13.03
CA ASN A 6 -6.10 -6.38 -12.47
C ASN A 6 -4.97 -6.93 -13.34
N ALA A 7 -5.16 -6.99 -14.65
CA ALA A 7 -4.10 -7.40 -15.57
C ALA A 7 -2.90 -6.43 -15.50
N SER A 8 -3.16 -5.12 -15.40
CA SER A 8 -2.13 -4.11 -15.22
C SER A 8 -1.40 -4.22 -13.89
N ALA A 9 -2.10 -4.46 -12.77
CA ALA A 9 -1.49 -4.63 -11.46
C ALA A 9 -0.61 -5.89 -11.39
N SER A 10 -1.10 -7.04 -11.89
CA SER A 10 -0.32 -8.28 -11.96
C SER A 10 0.95 -8.11 -12.80
N ALA A 11 0.86 -7.44 -13.95
CA ALA A 11 2.04 -7.13 -14.77
C ALA A 11 3.06 -6.25 -14.02
N LEU A 12 2.60 -5.25 -13.27
CA LEU A 12 3.45 -4.39 -12.44
C LEU A 12 4.15 -5.16 -11.32
N PHE A 13 3.49 -6.14 -10.70
CA PHE A 13 4.12 -7.02 -9.72
C PHE A 13 5.22 -7.88 -10.35
N VAL A 14 4.92 -8.54 -11.47
CA VAL A 14 5.89 -9.40 -12.17
C VAL A 14 7.11 -8.58 -12.59
N ALA A 15 6.91 -7.41 -13.18
CA ALA A 15 7.98 -6.54 -13.59
C ALA A 15 8.81 -6.00 -12.41
N ALA A 16 8.18 -5.72 -11.27
CA ALA A 16 8.88 -5.31 -10.06
C ALA A 16 9.73 -6.44 -9.44
N PHE A 17 9.25 -7.68 -9.45
CA PHE A 17 10.05 -8.84 -9.02
C PHE A 17 11.19 -9.14 -10.00
N ALA A 18 10.98 -8.96 -11.30
CA ALA A 18 12.04 -9.08 -12.29
C ALA A 18 13.16 -8.03 -12.05
N LEU A 19 12.78 -6.78 -11.78
CA LEU A 19 13.74 -5.71 -11.43
C LEU A 19 14.60 -6.08 -10.21
N ILE A 20 14.00 -6.67 -9.17
CA ILE A 20 14.74 -7.13 -7.98
C ILE A 20 15.78 -8.19 -8.35
N SER A 21 15.40 -9.13 -9.22
CA SER A 21 16.31 -10.16 -9.74
C SER A 21 17.48 -9.56 -10.54
N ASP A 22 17.20 -8.55 -11.35
CA ASP A 22 18.22 -7.85 -12.16
C ASP A 22 19.21 -7.09 -11.27
N TYR A 23 18.78 -6.49 -10.16
CA TYR A 23 19.68 -5.85 -9.19
C TYR A 23 20.67 -6.83 -8.54
N SER A 24 20.21 -8.04 -8.21
CA SER A 24 21.08 -9.09 -7.66
C SER A 24 22.20 -9.43 -8.66
N SER A 25 21.86 -9.51 -9.94
CA SER A 25 22.82 -9.84 -11.01
C SER A 25 23.87 -8.74 -11.20
N LEU A 26 23.45 -7.47 -11.14
CA LEU A 26 24.37 -6.33 -11.27
C LEU A 26 25.27 -6.12 -10.05
N THR A 27 24.75 -6.29 -8.84
CA THR A 27 25.55 -6.12 -7.60
C THR A 27 26.69 -7.15 -7.52
N GLU A 28 26.48 -8.37 -8.04
CA GLU A 28 27.53 -9.37 -8.18
C GLU A 28 28.59 -9.02 -9.24
N GLN A 29 28.21 -8.36 -10.33
CA GLN A 29 29.13 -7.94 -11.39
C GLN A 29 29.99 -6.74 -10.99
N VAL A 30 29.39 -5.72 -10.36
CA VAL A 30 30.10 -4.52 -9.89
C VAL A 30 31.15 -4.87 -8.84
N SER A 31 30.90 -5.91 -8.02
CA SER A 31 31.87 -6.41 -7.04
C SER A 31 33.11 -7.05 -7.67
N LYS A 32 33.11 -7.33 -8.99
CA LYS A 32 34.22 -7.98 -9.71
C LYS A 32 35.06 -7.04 -10.59
N GLN A 33 34.65 -5.77 -10.81
CA GLN A 33 35.40 -4.81 -11.64
C GLN A 33 35.58 -3.44 -10.97
N PRO A 34 36.82 -2.96 -10.74
CA PRO A 34 37.10 -1.77 -9.93
C PRO A 34 37.19 -0.48 -10.77
N THR A 35 36.18 -0.13 -11.58
CA THR A 35 36.23 1.12 -12.37
C THR A 35 34.92 1.91 -12.27
N GLU A 36 34.82 2.74 -11.22
CA GLU A 36 33.61 3.51 -10.85
C GLU A 36 33.13 4.51 -11.91
N GLN A 37 34.00 4.97 -12.82
CA GLN A 37 33.66 6.05 -13.77
C GLN A 37 33.00 5.58 -15.08
N VAL A 38 33.06 4.28 -15.41
CA VAL A 38 32.42 3.71 -16.62
C VAL A 38 31.01 3.18 -16.33
N ALA A 39 30.68 2.95 -15.06
CA ALA A 39 29.44 2.28 -14.66
C ALA A 39 28.18 3.15 -14.78
N GLU A 40 28.25 4.47 -14.55
CA GLU A 40 27.09 5.37 -14.61
C GLU A 40 26.42 5.46 -15.98
N HIS A 41 27.19 5.20 -17.05
CA HIS A 41 26.75 5.27 -18.44
C HIS A 41 26.68 3.89 -19.10
N SER A 42 26.82 2.82 -18.32
CA SER A 42 26.61 1.48 -18.86
C SER A 42 25.17 1.37 -19.35
N GLU A 43 25.00 0.77 -20.53
CA GLU A 43 23.71 0.60 -21.18
C GLU A 43 22.70 -0.12 -20.25
N GLU A 44 23.20 -1.00 -19.38
CA GLU A 44 22.42 -1.72 -18.38
C GLU A 44 21.89 -0.82 -17.25
N VAL A 45 22.70 0.11 -16.73
CA VAL A 45 22.25 1.09 -15.71
C VAL A 45 21.21 2.05 -16.30
N VAL A 46 21.40 2.50 -17.54
CA VAL A 46 20.43 3.36 -18.23
C VAL A 46 19.10 2.62 -18.44
N ARG A 47 19.16 1.36 -18.89
CA ARG A 47 17.99 0.50 -19.07
C ARG A 47 17.24 0.30 -17.74
N LEU A 48 17.93 -0.04 -16.66
CA LEU A 48 17.29 -0.23 -15.36
C LEU A 48 16.68 1.07 -14.82
N ARG A 49 17.34 2.21 -14.99
CA ARG A 49 16.78 3.51 -14.64
C ARG A 49 15.46 3.76 -15.39
N SER A 50 15.39 3.42 -16.68
CA SER A 50 14.15 3.49 -17.46
C SER A 50 13.08 2.56 -16.89
N VAL A 51 13.41 1.30 -16.61
CA VAL A 51 12.48 0.32 -16.05
C VAL A 51 11.93 0.78 -14.69
N ILE A 52 12.78 1.29 -13.80
CA ILE A 52 12.37 1.82 -12.49
C ILE A 52 11.42 3.03 -12.67
N SER A 53 11.72 3.90 -13.64
CA SER A 53 10.89 5.05 -13.95
C SER A 53 9.50 4.63 -14.44
N ASP A 54 9.44 3.68 -15.37
CA ASP A 54 8.18 3.15 -15.91
C ASP A 54 7.35 2.44 -14.83
N LEU A 55 8.01 1.65 -13.97
CA LEU A 55 7.37 1.04 -12.81
C LEU A 55 6.84 2.11 -11.84
N THR A 56 7.64 3.13 -11.54
CA THR A 56 7.23 4.22 -10.65
C THR A 56 5.99 4.93 -11.19
N LYS A 57 5.93 5.16 -12.50
CA LYS A 57 4.78 5.74 -13.17
C LYS A 57 3.55 4.83 -13.07
N GLY A 58 3.68 3.55 -13.42
CA GLY A 58 2.57 2.59 -13.33
C GLY A 58 2.01 2.46 -11.91
N TRP A 59 2.87 2.47 -10.90
CA TRP A 59 2.45 2.46 -9.49
C TRP A 59 1.82 3.79 -9.04
N SER A 60 2.22 4.91 -9.63
CA SER A 60 1.58 6.21 -9.38
C SER A 60 0.17 6.26 -9.99
N GLU A 61 -0.01 5.72 -11.19
CA GLU A 61 -1.33 5.57 -11.82
C GLU A 61 -2.25 4.65 -10.99
N LEU A 62 -1.70 3.58 -10.42
CA LEU A 62 -2.42 2.76 -9.44
C LEU A 62 -2.81 3.56 -8.20
N ASP A 63 -1.92 4.37 -7.63
CA ASP A 63 -2.23 5.21 -6.46
C ASP A 63 -3.41 6.15 -6.75
N GLU A 64 -3.45 6.79 -7.91
CA GLU A 64 -4.57 7.64 -8.32
C GLU A 64 -5.89 6.85 -8.45
N GLN A 65 -5.83 5.63 -8.99
CA GLN A 65 -7.01 4.77 -9.08
C GLN A 65 -7.50 4.35 -7.70
N TYR A 66 -6.59 3.91 -6.81
CA TYR A 66 -6.94 3.52 -5.45
C TYR A 66 -7.43 4.71 -4.62
N SER A 67 -6.85 5.89 -4.80
CA SER A 67 -7.34 7.13 -4.18
C SER A 67 -8.78 7.43 -4.57
N ARG A 68 -9.12 7.34 -5.87
CA ARG A 68 -10.51 7.48 -6.34
C ARG A 68 -11.44 6.40 -5.77
N ASN A 69 -10.95 5.18 -5.60
CA ASN A 69 -11.73 4.10 -5.01
C ASN A 69 -12.00 4.33 -3.52
N VAL A 70 -11.03 4.82 -2.76
CA VAL A 70 -11.22 5.23 -1.35
C VAL A 70 -12.31 6.29 -1.24
N SER A 71 -12.26 7.34 -2.06
CA SER A 71 -13.27 8.40 -2.04
C SER A 71 -14.67 7.89 -2.41
N ARG A 72 -14.76 6.93 -3.34
CA ARG A 72 -16.03 6.28 -3.69
C ARG A 72 -16.57 5.39 -2.59
N LEU A 73 -15.69 4.68 -1.87
CA LEU A 73 -16.08 3.82 -0.75
C LEU A 73 -16.61 4.64 0.42
N ALA A 74 -16.02 5.81 0.69
CA ALA A 74 -16.47 6.69 1.76
C ALA A 74 -17.93 7.17 1.61
N THR A 75 -18.46 7.19 0.38
CA THR A 75 -19.84 7.61 0.09
C THR A 75 -20.75 6.47 -0.38
N ALA A 76 -20.25 5.23 -0.38
CA ALA A 76 -21.00 4.08 -0.87
C ALA A 76 -22.05 3.63 0.15
N ILE A 77 -23.26 3.33 -0.33
CA ILE A 77 -24.38 2.84 0.48
C ILE A 77 -24.32 1.30 0.64
N SER A 78 -23.66 0.61 -0.30
CA SER A 78 -23.45 -0.84 -0.28
C SER A 78 -22.03 -1.18 -0.72
N LEU A 79 -21.50 -2.26 -0.16
CA LEU A 79 -20.16 -2.75 -0.43
C LEU A 79 -20.19 -4.13 -1.11
N ASP A 80 -19.21 -4.37 -1.96
CA ASP A 80 -19.07 -5.58 -2.78
C ASP A 80 -18.00 -6.51 -2.17
N ASP A 81 -18.43 -7.66 -1.64
CA ASP A 81 -17.58 -8.69 -1.02
C ASP A 81 -16.44 -9.17 -1.92
N GLU A 82 -16.69 -9.29 -3.22
CA GLU A 82 -15.69 -9.75 -4.18
C GLU A 82 -14.59 -8.71 -4.39
N ARG A 83 -14.95 -7.42 -4.36
CA ARG A 83 -13.95 -6.34 -4.38
C ARG A 83 -13.15 -6.29 -3.08
N PHE A 84 -13.77 -6.56 -1.95
CA PHE A 84 -13.08 -6.63 -0.66
C PHE A 84 -12.03 -7.76 -0.65
N ARG A 85 -12.42 -8.99 -0.99
CA ARG A 85 -11.50 -10.14 -1.05
C ARG A 85 -10.32 -9.88 -1.99
N ARG A 86 -10.58 -9.28 -3.15
CA ARG A 86 -9.51 -8.91 -4.10
C ARG A 86 -8.58 -7.85 -3.54
N ASN A 87 -9.12 -6.82 -2.88
CA ASN A 87 -8.30 -5.80 -2.22
C ASN A 87 -7.40 -6.42 -1.14
N MET A 88 -7.91 -7.37 -0.35
CA MET A 88 -7.11 -8.10 0.65
C MET A 88 -5.96 -8.88 0.00
N GLN A 89 -6.22 -9.59 -1.10
CA GLN A 89 -5.19 -10.35 -1.82
C GLN A 89 -4.11 -9.42 -2.38
N LEU A 90 -4.52 -8.34 -3.05
CA LEU A 90 -3.59 -7.36 -3.60
C LEU A 90 -2.80 -6.63 -2.51
N LEU A 91 -3.43 -6.30 -1.38
CA LEU A 91 -2.75 -5.70 -0.23
C LEU A 91 -1.67 -6.62 0.33
N LYS A 92 -1.93 -7.93 0.41
CA LYS A 92 -0.92 -8.93 0.83
C LYS A 92 0.25 -8.96 -0.15
N ALA A 93 -0.02 -9.01 -1.46
CA ALA A 93 1.01 -9.01 -2.49
C ALA A 93 1.85 -7.71 -2.45
N THR A 94 1.21 -6.54 -2.27
CA THR A 94 1.90 -5.25 -2.13
C THR A 94 2.83 -5.21 -0.92
N ARG A 95 2.41 -5.80 0.22
CA ARG A 95 3.28 -5.91 1.40
C ARG A 95 4.51 -6.77 1.14
N GLN A 96 4.33 -7.93 0.50
CA GLN A 96 5.44 -8.81 0.13
C GLN A 96 6.42 -8.11 -0.82
N LEU A 97 5.91 -7.35 -1.79
CA LEU A 97 6.75 -6.57 -2.68
C LEU A 97 7.52 -5.47 -1.92
N GLU A 98 6.87 -4.75 -0.99
CA GLU A 98 7.52 -3.70 -0.19
C GLU A 98 8.65 -4.26 0.68
N GLU A 99 8.45 -5.43 1.29
CA GLU A 99 9.46 -6.16 2.05
C GLU A 99 10.63 -6.57 1.14
N ALA A 100 10.35 -7.19 -0.01
CA ALA A 100 11.39 -7.59 -0.96
C ALA A 100 12.21 -6.38 -1.45
N LEU A 101 11.56 -5.26 -1.80
CA LEU A 101 12.26 -4.02 -2.21
C LEU A 101 13.11 -3.40 -1.10
N LYS A 102 12.80 -3.67 0.16
CA LYS A 102 13.56 -3.18 1.32
C LYS A 102 14.81 -4.03 1.58
N GLU A 103 14.71 -5.34 1.39
CA GLU A 103 15.78 -6.30 1.66
C GLU A 103 16.78 -6.43 0.51
N THR A 104 16.38 -6.04 -0.72
CA THR A 104 17.22 -6.18 -1.90
C THR A 104 18.46 -5.27 -1.84
N PRO A 105 19.67 -5.79 -2.07
CA PRO A 105 20.87 -4.98 -2.22
C PRO A 105 20.80 -4.17 -3.52
N ILE A 106 20.93 -2.84 -3.43
CA ILE A 106 20.77 -1.94 -4.59
C ILE A 106 22.12 -1.30 -4.92
N PRO A 107 22.51 -1.24 -6.22
CA PRO A 107 23.65 -0.45 -6.65
C PRO A 107 23.49 1.02 -6.26
N ALA A 108 24.54 1.64 -5.70
CA ALA A 108 24.47 3.02 -5.17
C ALA A 108 23.98 4.04 -6.22
N ILE A 109 24.30 3.83 -7.49
CA ILE A 109 23.94 4.69 -8.63
C ILE A 109 22.41 4.72 -8.88
N LEU A 110 21.69 3.67 -8.51
CA LEU A 110 20.23 3.55 -8.70
C LEU A 110 19.44 3.76 -7.39
N ALA A 111 20.13 4.08 -6.29
CA ALA A 111 19.51 4.18 -4.98
C ALA A 111 18.41 5.26 -4.91
N LYS A 112 18.57 6.37 -5.65
CA LYS A 112 17.59 7.46 -5.66
C LYS A 112 16.27 7.03 -6.31
N GLU A 113 16.35 6.46 -7.50
CA GLU A 113 15.21 5.98 -8.28
C GLU A 113 14.52 4.82 -7.58
N HIS A 114 15.28 3.88 -7.03
CA HIS A 114 14.75 2.79 -6.23
C HIS A 114 13.97 3.30 -5.01
N ASN A 115 14.50 4.30 -4.29
CA ASN A 115 13.79 4.89 -3.16
C ASN A 115 12.51 5.62 -3.59
N GLN A 116 12.50 6.26 -4.76
CA GLN A 116 11.28 6.86 -5.30
C GLN A 116 10.24 5.79 -5.63
N PHE A 117 10.65 4.68 -6.25
CA PHE A 117 9.80 3.54 -6.53
C PHE A 117 9.22 2.93 -5.25
N ARG A 118 10.05 2.69 -4.22
CA ARG A 118 9.57 2.21 -2.92
C ARG A 118 8.49 3.11 -2.31
N ARG A 119 8.63 4.43 -2.45
CA ARG A 119 7.63 5.39 -1.96
C ARG A 119 6.31 5.28 -2.73
N SER A 120 6.32 5.06 -4.04
CA SER A 120 5.07 4.90 -4.80
C SER A 120 4.35 3.60 -4.42
N VAL A 121 5.07 2.49 -4.25
CA VAL A 121 4.52 1.22 -3.73
C VAL A 121 3.90 1.40 -2.35
N ALA A 122 4.61 2.08 -1.43
CA ALA A 122 4.11 2.35 -0.07
C ALA A 122 2.83 3.20 -0.04
N ARG A 123 2.68 4.17 -0.96
CA ARG A 123 1.44 4.96 -1.09
C ARG A 123 0.26 4.07 -1.49
N VAL A 124 0.43 3.24 -2.53
CA VAL A 124 -0.61 2.30 -2.97
C VAL A 124 -1.01 1.36 -1.83
N ARG A 125 -0.04 0.80 -1.11
CA ARG A 125 -0.31 -0.02 0.09
C ARG A 125 -1.16 0.73 1.11
N SER A 126 -0.82 1.99 1.39
CA SER A 126 -1.56 2.82 2.34
C SER A 126 -3.02 2.98 1.91
N ARG A 127 -3.28 3.27 0.62
CA ARG A 127 -4.65 3.36 0.08
C ARG A 127 -5.41 2.04 0.19
N MET A 128 -4.78 0.93 -0.20
CA MET A 128 -5.38 -0.41 -0.08
C MET A 128 -5.70 -0.76 1.37
N ALA A 129 -4.85 -0.37 2.33
CA ALA A 129 -5.09 -0.59 3.76
C ALA A 129 -6.24 0.27 4.28
N THR A 130 -6.38 1.51 3.81
CA THR A 130 -7.56 2.34 4.12
C THR A 130 -8.84 1.69 3.60
N MET A 131 -8.82 1.17 2.36
CA MET A 131 -9.98 0.45 1.82
C MET A 131 -10.30 -0.80 2.65
N ASP A 132 -9.30 -1.60 3.01
CA ASP A 132 -9.47 -2.79 3.86
C ASP A 132 -10.13 -2.43 5.20
N MET A 133 -9.68 -1.35 5.84
CA MET A 133 -10.26 -0.85 7.08
C MET A 133 -11.73 -0.44 6.92
N MET A 134 -12.07 0.29 5.85
CA MET A 134 -13.45 0.70 5.57
C MET A 134 -14.37 -0.51 5.34
N TYR A 135 -13.91 -1.51 4.58
CA TYR A 135 -14.69 -2.74 4.39
C TYR A 135 -14.90 -3.49 5.71
N ARG A 136 -13.86 -3.62 6.55
CA ARG A 136 -14.00 -4.25 7.87
C ARG A 136 -15.01 -3.51 8.74
N GLN A 137 -15.02 -2.17 8.74
CA GLN A 137 -16.00 -1.39 9.50
C GLN A 137 -17.45 -1.64 9.05
N TYR A 138 -17.65 -1.93 7.77
CA TYR A 138 -18.98 -2.23 7.24
C TYR A 138 -19.45 -3.67 7.54
N PHE A 139 -18.53 -4.65 7.46
CA PHE A 139 -18.87 -6.07 7.64
C PHE A 139 -18.75 -6.57 9.08
N VAL A 140 -17.91 -5.94 9.91
CA VAL A 140 -17.82 -6.25 11.34
C VAL A 140 -19.00 -5.58 12.03
N LYS A 141 -20.05 -6.36 12.29
CA LYS A 141 -21.04 -5.96 13.30
C LYS A 141 -20.29 -5.79 14.63
N PRO A 142 -20.43 -4.64 15.33
CA PRO A 142 -19.94 -4.54 16.69
C PRO A 142 -20.57 -5.67 17.50
N ASP A 143 -19.78 -6.39 18.28
CA ASP A 143 -20.35 -7.30 19.29
C ASP A 143 -21.32 -6.45 20.11
N GLU A 144 -22.59 -6.87 20.14
CA GLU A 144 -23.56 -6.28 21.06
C GLU A 144 -22.96 -6.43 22.44
N PHE A 145 -22.54 -5.32 23.04
CA PHE A 145 -22.13 -5.33 24.43
C PHE A 145 -23.31 -5.91 25.21
N PRO A 146 -23.16 -7.03 25.92
CA PRO A 146 -24.22 -7.55 26.77
C PRO A 146 -24.32 -6.61 27.97
N THR A 147 -24.93 -5.45 27.78
CA THR A 147 -25.32 -4.59 28.88
C THR A 147 -26.52 -5.23 29.53
N SER A 148 -26.28 -5.91 30.65
CA SER A 148 -27.32 -6.25 31.63
C SER A 148 -27.92 -5.01 32.31
N LEU A 149 -27.38 -3.83 32.00
CA LEU A 149 -27.83 -2.54 32.51
C LEU A 149 -29.12 -2.14 31.80
N ARG A 150 -30.13 -1.79 32.59
CA ARG A 150 -31.39 -1.28 32.05
C ARG A 150 -31.13 0.11 31.49
N SER A 151 -31.89 0.53 30.48
CA SER A 151 -31.75 1.85 29.85
C SER A 151 -31.79 3.02 30.86
N ALA A 152 -32.51 2.85 31.98
CA ALA A 152 -32.55 3.80 33.09
C ALA A 152 -31.17 4.02 33.75
N ASP A 153 -30.37 2.96 33.93
CA ASP A 153 -29.07 3.01 34.60
C ASP A 153 -28.04 3.77 33.74
N LEU A 154 -28.14 3.65 32.41
CA LEU A 154 -27.31 4.38 31.46
C LEU A 154 -27.66 5.87 31.42
N ILE A 155 -28.94 6.21 31.53
CA ILE A 155 -29.42 7.60 31.62
C ILE A 155 -28.95 8.24 32.94
N GLU A 156 -29.02 7.49 34.04
CA GLU A 156 -28.57 7.97 35.35
C GLU A 156 -27.05 8.21 35.36
N LEU A 157 -26.27 7.30 34.76
CA LEU A 157 -24.83 7.48 34.60
C LEU A 157 -24.49 8.72 33.74
N ALA A 158 -25.18 8.90 32.61
CA ALA A 158 -24.99 10.06 31.73
C ALA A 158 -25.35 11.38 32.44
N ASN A 159 -26.43 11.41 33.21
CA ASN A 159 -26.84 12.57 34.01
C ASN A 159 -25.85 12.87 35.13
N HIS A 160 -25.31 11.82 35.78
CA HIS A 160 -24.31 11.95 36.82
C HIS A 160 -22.99 12.51 36.27
N THR A 161 -22.52 12.03 35.11
CA THR A 161 -21.32 12.57 34.46
C THR A 161 -21.53 14.01 33.97
N THR A 162 -22.70 14.33 33.43
CA THR A 162 -23.02 15.69 32.93
C THR A 162 -23.07 16.70 34.08
N LYS A 163 -23.69 16.34 35.21
CA LYS A 163 -23.69 17.16 36.43
C LYS A 163 -22.27 17.40 36.95
N ARG A 164 -21.45 16.36 37.01
CA ARG A 164 -20.07 16.46 37.54
C ARG A 164 -19.17 17.31 36.64
N ILE A 165 -19.35 17.24 35.32
CA ILE A 165 -18.62 18.10 34.37
C ILE A 165 -19.06 19.56 34.51
N SER A 166 -20.36 19.84 34.65
CA SER A 166 -20.87 21.20 34.87
C SER A 166 -20.46 21.83 36.21
N GLN A 167 -19.99 21.03 37.17
CA GLN A 167 -19.49 21.51 38.46
C GLN A 167 -17.97 21.76 38.47
N ILE A 168 -17.25 21.28 37.45
CA ILE A 168 -15.80 21.44 37.29
C ILE A 168 -15.48 22.51 36.22
N ALA A 169 -16.48 22.93 35.43
CA ALA A 169 -16.43 24.07 34.51
C ALA A 169 -16.85 25.37 35.20
#